data_AF-A0A2H9NA76-F1
#
_entry.id   AF-A0A2H9NA76-F1
#
_cell.length_a   1.000
_cell.length_b   1.000
_cell.length_c   1.000
_cell.angle_alpha   90.00
_cell.angle_beta   90.00
_cell.angle_gamma   90.00
#
_symmetry.space_group_name_H-M   'P 1'
#
loop_
_entity.id
_entity.type
_entity.pdbx_description
1 polymer ?
#
loop_
_entity_poly.entity_id
_entity_poly.type
_entity_poly.pdbx_seq_one_letter_code
_entity_poly.pdbx_strand_id
1 'polypeptide(L)'
;LGGHGVGKYSLHTGIFIPNYDNHDNHELKEDDMVAIEPFATTGKGSVVSSNSVKIHSFTEKKPVRSPSARKIQEYIMKNFNTLPFAEHQLQPSFKNSEIRFGIAELIRAGALHSYPLLREASNGVVSQAEHTVLVKDEPIITTN
;
A
#
# COMPACT_ATOMS: atom_id res chain seq x y z
N LEU A 1 1.24 4.96 -10.64
CA LEU A 1 1.19 5.94 -9.54
C LEU A 1 0.14 6.95 -9.92
N GLY A 2 -0.85 7.13 -9.07
CA GLY A 2 -2.10 7.82 -9.39
C GLY A 2 -3.17 7.28 -8.45
N GLY A 3 -4.28 8.00 -8.37
CA GLY A 3 -5.38 7.69 -7.48
C GLY A 3 -5.99 6.31 -7.71
N HIS A 4 -6.86 5.92 -6.80
CA HIS A 4 -7.44 4.59 -6.79
C HIS A 4 -8.76 4.57 -6.03
N GLY A 5 -9.59 3.56 -6.27
CA GLY A 5 -10.73 3.32 -5.41
C GLY A 5 -10.31 2.72 -4.06
N VAL A 6 -11.09 3.00 -3.03
CA VAL A 6 -10.89 2.61 -1.64
C VAL A 6 -12.09 1.78 -1.19
N GLY A 7 -11.84 0.64 -0.56
CA GLY A 7 -12.86 -0.28 -0.08
C GLY A 7 -12.65 -0.70 1.37
N LYS A 8 -13.65 -1.39 1.93
CA LYS A 8 -13.56 -1.91 3.30
C LYS A 8 -12.43 -2.94 3.41
N TYR A 9 -11.40 -2.62 4.20
CA TYR A 9 -10.16 -3.40 4.33
C TYR A 9 -9.39 -3.65 3.01
N SER A 10 -9.64 -2.81 2.01
CA SER A 10 -8.97 -2.85 0.72
C SER A 10 -8.54 -1.42 0.37
N LEU A 11 -7.25 -1.13 0.53
CA LEU A 11 -6.73 0.20 0.22
C LEU A 11 -6.84 0.50 -1.28
N HIS A 12 -6.54 -0.48 -2.12
CA HIS A 12 -6.64 -0.37 -3.58
C HIS A 12 -7.72 -1.33 -4.10
N THR A 13 -8.80 -0.77 -4.64
CA THR A 13 -9.80 -1.52 -5.41
C THR A 13 -9.41 -1.57 -6.89
N GLY A 14 -10.33 -1.99 -7.78
CA GLY A 14 -10.08 -2.05 -9.22
C GLY A 14 -10.09 -0.69 -9.94
N ILE A 15 -10.56 0.38 -9.28
CA ILE A 15 -10.59 1.73 -9.87
C ILE A 15 -9.19 2.33 -9.81
N PHE A 16 -8.71 2.88 -10.93
CA PHE A 16 -7.45 3.61 -11.03
C PHE A 16 -7.70 4.99 -11.66
N ILE A 17 -7.18 6.04 -11.04
CA ILE A 17 -7.32 7.44 -11.48
C ILE A 17 -5.94 7.95 -11.89
N PRO A 18 -5.64 8.04 -13.20
CA PRO A 18 -4.33 8.45 -13.68
C PRO A 18 -4.10 9.96 -13.45
N ASN A 19 -2.81 10.33 -13.30
CA ASN A 19 -2.38 11.73 -13.27
C ASN A 19 -2.08 12.31 -14.66
N TYR A 20 -2.59 11.67 -15.71
CA TYR A 20 -2.42 12.04 -17.11
C TYR A 20 -3.62 11.52 -17.90
N ASP A 21 -3.88 12.11 -19.07
CA ASP A 21 -4.90 11.60 -19.98
C ASP A 21 -4.42 10.27 -20.59
N ASN A 22 -5.04 9.16 -20.16
CA ASN A 22 -4.83 7.82 -20.69
C ASN A 22 -6.00 7.37 -21.58
N HIS A 23 -6.92 8.27 -21.91
CA HIS A 23 -8.17 8.00 -22.65
C HIS A 23 -9.08 6.96 -22.00
N ASP A 24 -8.97 6.76 -20.69
CA ASP A 24 -9.93 5.97 -19.93
C ASP A 24 -11.28 6.69 -19.87
N ASN A 25 -12.34 5.95 -20.14
CA ASN A 25 -13.73 6.44 -20.12
C ASN A 25 -14.52 5.77 -18.99
N HIS A 26 -13.84 5.24 -17.97
CA HIS A 26 -14.48 4.69 -16.78
C HIS A 26 -15.29 5.78 -16.07
N GLU A 27 -16.59 5.55 -15.95
CA GLU A 27 -17.50 6.41 -15.18
C GLU A 27 -17.52 5.96 -13.71
N LEU A 28 -17.16 6.88 -12.81
CA LEU A 28 -17.33 6.71 -11.38
C LEU A 28 -18.82 6.65 -11.04
N LYS A 29 -19.18 5.80 -10.09
CA LYS A 29 -20.57 5.59 -9.66
C LYS A 29 -20.83 6.25 -8.32
N GLU A 30 -22.09 6.56 -8.07
CA GLU A 30 -22.52 6.98 -6.75
C GLU A 30 -22.07 5.97 -5.67
N ASP A 31 -21.60 6.49 -4.55
CA ASP A 31 -21.01 5.73 -3.43
C ASP A 31 -19.64 5.08 -3.68
N ASP A 32 -19.02 5.28 -4.85
CA ASP A 32 -17.60 4.98 -4.99
C ASP A 32 -16.80 5.87 -4.05
N MET A 33 -15.86 5.26 -3.32
CA MET A 33 -14.89 6.00 -2.52
C MET A 33 -13.54 5.94 -3.22
N VAL A 34 -12.93 7.08 -3.49
CA VAL A 34 -11.70 7.18 -4.27
C VAL A 34 -10.68 8.08 -3.58
N ALA A 35 -9.42 7.67 -3.64
CA ALA A 35 -8.28 8.52 -3.35
C ALA A 35 -7.87 9.26 -4.63
N ILE A 36 -7.78 10.58 -4.56
CA ILE A 36 -7.24 11.43 -5.62
C ILE A 36 -5.87 11.92 -5.15
N GLU A 37 -4.80 11.37 -5.74
CA GLU A 37 -3.42 11.63 -5.34
C GLU A 37 -2.54 12.07 -6.52
N PRO A 38 -2.55 13.37 -6.88
CA PRO A 38 -1.62 13.92 -7.86
C PRO A 38 -0.17 13.85 -7.38
N PHE A 39 0.71 13.40 -8.28
CA PHE A 39 2.16 13.49 -8.14
C PHE A 39 2.71 14.41 -9.22
N ALA A 40 3.56 15.36 -8.83
CA ALA A 40 4.31 16.21 -9.75
C ALA A 40 5.80 16.06 -9.50
N THR A 41 6.62 16.21 -10.55
CA THR A 41 8.07 16.08 -10.42
C THR A 41 8.84 16.99 -11.37
N THR A 42 10.06 17.35 -10.97
CA THR A 42 11.06 18.00 -11.83
C THR A 42 11.84 17.02 -12.72
N GLY A 43 11.60 15.71 -12.55
CA GLY A 43 12.29 14.65 -13.27
C GLY A 43 11.57 14.16 -14.53
N LYS A 44 11.76 12.88 -14.84
CA LYS A 44 11.24 12.18 -16.02
C LYS A 44 9.72 11.95 -15.97
N GLY A 45 9.10 11.99 -14.80
CA GLY A 45 7.66 11.73 -14.65
C GLY A 45 7.31 10.24 -14.61
N SER A 46 8.26 9.39 -14.19
CA SER A 46 8.04 7.95 -14.03
C SER A 46 8.75 7.45 -12.78
N VAL A 47 8.26 6.34 -12.21
CA VAL A 47 8.84 5.73 -11.01
C VAL A 47 9.47 4.38 -11.30
N VAL A 48 10.52 4.06 -10.55
CA VAL A 48 11.18 2.75 -10.53
C VAL A 48 11.16 2.20 -9.11
N SER A 49 11.01 0.89 -8.97
CA SER A 49 11.09 0.21 -7.68
C SER A 49 12.54 0.12 -7.21
N SER A 50 12.77 0.41 -5.93
CA SER A 50 14.05 0.14 -5.27
C SER A 50 14.10 -1.27 -4.67
N ASN A 51 15.28 -1.72 -4.28
CA ASN A 51 15.46 -2.96 -3.52
C ASN A 51 15.08 -2.82 -2.04
N SER A 52 14.77 -1.60 -1.57
CA SER A 52 14.38 -1.36 -0.19
C SER A 52 12.88 -1.59 -0.01
N VAL A 53 12.54 -2.48 0.91
CA VAL A 53 11.16 -2.84 1.24
C VAL A 53 10.97 -2.69 2.75
N LYS A 54 9.92 -1.98 3.13
CA LYS A 54 9.58 -1.71 4.54
C LYS A 54 8.10 -1.84 4.87
N ILE A 55 7.25 -1.93 3.85
CA ILE A 55 5.80 -2.00 3.97
C ILE A 55 5.35 -3.29 3.31
N HIS A 56 4.44 -3.99 3.99
CA HIS A 56 3.88 -5.26 3.56
C HIS A 56 2.39 -5.30 3.84
N SER A 57 1.64 -6.15 3.15
CA SER A 57 0.27 -6.51 3.51
C SER A 57 0.16 -8.02 3.63
N PHE A 58 -0.74 -8.48 4.49
CA PHE A 58 -1.05 -9.90 4.58
C PHE A 58 -1.89 -10.33 3.39
N THR A 59 -1.49 -11.41 2.75
CA THR A 59 -2.24 -12.02 1.65
C THR A 59 -3.06 -13.20 2.16
N GLU A 60 -2.38 -14.19 2.73
CA GLU A 60 -3.02 -15.42 3.19
C GLU A 60 -2.16 -16.15 4.22
N LYS A 61 -2.82 -16.99 5.02
CA LYS A 61 -2.12 -17.78 6.04
C LYS A 61 -1.36 -18.91 5.37
N LYS A 62 -0.04 -18.91 5.53
CA LYS A 62 0.88 -19.95 5.05
C LYS A 62 1.53 -20.70 6.20
N PRO A 63 1.82 -22.01 6.05
CA PRO A 63 2.60 -22.75 7.02
C PRO A 63 4.06 -22.24 7.03
N VAL A 64 4.57 -21.93 8.22
CA VAL A 64 5.96 -21.50 8.44
C VAL A 64 6.58 -22.28 9.60
N ARG A 65 7.88 -22.53 9.52
CA ARG A 65 8.58 -23.43 10.46
C ARG A 65 8.98 -22.69 11.73
N SER A 66 9.52 -21.48 11.59
CA SER A 66 10.06 -20.77 12.76
C SER A 66 8.95 -20.33 13.72
N PRO A 67 9.17 -20.46 15.05
CA PRO A 67 8.23 -19.95 16.04
C PRO A 67 8.00 -18.44 15.93
N SER A 68 9.04 -17.68 15.57
CA SER A 68 8.96 -16.23 15.37
C SER A 68 8.07 -15.86 14.19
N ALA A 69 8.21 -16.52 13.04
CA ALA A 69 7.35 -16.26 11.88
C ALA A 69 5.88 -16.58 12.18
N ARG A 70 5.60 -17.67 12.91
CA ARG A 70 4.23 -18.01 13.33
C ARG A 70 3.62 -16.92 14.22
N LYS A 71 4.34 -16.49 15.27
CA LYS A 71 3.87 -15.43 16.17
C LYS A 71 3.65 -14.10 15.44
N ILE A 72 4.56 -13.74 14.53
CA ILE A 72 4.45 -12.51 13.73
C ILE A 72 3.26 -12.61 12.77
N GLN A 73 3.04 -13.75 12.11
CA GLN A 73 1.89 -13.95 11.22
C GLN A 73 0.57 -13.82 11.96
N GLU A 74 0.44 -14.43 13.13
CA GLU A 74 -0.77 -14.31 13.97
C GLU A 74 -0.98 -12.87 14.44
N TYR A 75 0.09 -12.18 14.83
CA TYR A 75 0.04 -10.77 15.20
C TYR A 75 -0.43 -9.90 14.03
N ILE A 76 0.12 -10.12 12.82
CA ILE A 76 -0.26 -9.36 11.63
C ILE A 76 -1.74 -9.57 11.31
N MET A 77 -2.19 -10.83 11.26
CA MET A 77 -3.58 -11.17 10.98
C MET A 77 -4.54 -10.52 11.98
N LYS A 78 -4.19 -10.49 13.27
CA LYS A 78 -5.02 -9.92 14.33
C LYS A 78 -5.09 -8.39 14.29
N ASN A 79 -3.96 -7.72 14.02
CA ASN A 79 -3.84 -6.27 14.21
C ASN A 79 -3.98 -5.47 12.90
N PHE A 80 -3.57 -6.03 11.76
CA PHE A 80 -3.60 -5.34 10.47
C PHE A 80 -4.61 -5.98 9.51
N ASN A 81 -4.99 -7.25 9.72
CA ASN A 81 -5.78 -8.02 8.76
C ASN A 81 -5.12 -7.93 7.38
N THR A 82 -5.82 -7.43 6.35
CA THR A 82 -5.29 -7.23 4.98
C THR A 82 -4.70 -5.85 4.73
N LEU A 83 -4.75 -4.93 5.71
CA LEU A 83 -4.22 -3.59 5.55
C LEU A 83 -2.68 -3.61 5.52
N PRO A 84 -2.05 -2.70 4.75
CA PRO A 84 -0.61 -2.53 4.79
C PRO A 84 -0.11 -2.16 6.19
N PHE A 85 1.08 -2.65 6.54
CA PHE A 85 1.79 -2.34 7.77
C PHE A 85 3.29 -2.17 7.50
N ALA A 86 3.96 -1.38 8.32
CA ALA A 86 5.40 -1.18 8.27
C ALA A 86 6.13 -2.06 9.29
N GLU A 87 7.34 -2.53 8.96
CA GLU A 87 8.15 -3.38 9.86
C GLU A 87 8.35 -2.76 11.26
N HIS A 88 8.47 -1.43 11.35
CA HIS A 88 8.68 -0.74 12.63
C HIS A 88 7.49 -0.88 13.60
N GLN A 89 6.27 -1.05 13.07
CA GLN A 89 5.07 -1.25 13.90
C GLN A 89 5.10 -2.59 14.66
N LEU A 90 6.01 -3.51 14.30
CA LEU A 90 6.23 -4.77 15.01
C LEU A 90 7.21 -4.63 16.18
N GLN A 91 8.03 -3.57 16.20
CA GLN A 91 9.10 -3.38 17.20
C GLN A 91 8.60 -3.32 18.66
N PRO A 92 7.40 -2.80 18.98
CA PRO A 92 6.89 -2.85 20.34
C PRO A 92 6.63 -4.27 20.86
N SER A 93 6.46 -5.26 19.97
CA SER A 93 6.07 -6.63 20.32
C SER A 93 7.15 -7.68 20.03
N PHE A 94 8.16 -7.35 19.21
CA PHE A 94 9.15 -8.30 18.71
C PHE A 94 10.54 -7.69 18.64
N LYS A 95 11.58 -8.51 18.84
CA LYS A 95 12.96 -8.07 18.67
C LYS A 95 13.27 -7.86 17.19
N ASN A 96 14.16 -6.91 16.86
CA ASN A 96 14.57 -6.64 15.48
C ASN A 96 15.08 -7.88 14.72
N SER A 97 15.78 -8.80 15.40
CA SER A 97 16.23 -10.06 14.79
C SER A 97 15.04 -10.98 14.43
N GLU A 98 14.05 -11.08 15.31
CA GLU A 98 12.83 -11.88 15.08
C GLU A 98 12.02 -11.30 13.92
N ILE A 99 11.86 -9.97 13.89
CA ILE A 99 11.18 -9.27 12.79
C ILE A 99 11.88 -9.58 11.46
N ARG A 100 13.20 -9.36 11.39
CA ARG A 100 13.98 -9.57 10.16
C ARG A 100 13.85 -10.99 9.62
N PHE A 101 14.02 -12.00 10.48
CA PHE A 101 13.96 -13.40 10.04
C PHE A 101 12.51 -13.86 9.77
N GLY A 102 11.57 -13.42 10.60
CA GLY A 102 10.15 -13.76 10.47
C GLY A 102 9.52 -13.20 9.20
N ILE A 103 9.71 -11.91 8.93
CA ILE A 103 9.23 -11.25 7.70
C ILE A 103 9.85 -11.90 6.46
N ALA A 104 11.16 -12.16 6.45
CA ALA A 104 11.82 -12.83 5.33
C ALA A 104 11.26 -14.24 5.06
N GLU A 105 10.94 -15.01 6.10
CA GLU A 105 10.27 -16.32 5.93
C GLU A 105 8.85 -16.17 5.40
N LEU A 106 8.07 -15.23 5.94
CA LEU A 106 6.68 -15.00 5.51
C LEU A 106 6.58 -14.52 4.05
N ILE A 107 7.49 -13.66 3.60
CA ILE A 107 7.58 -13.25 2.19
C ILE A 107 7.88 -14.47 1.32
N ARG A 108 8.91 -15.27 1.66
CA ARG A 108 9.27 -16.47 0.88
C ARG A 108 8.14 -17.50 0.84
N ALA A 109 7.35 -17.60 1.89
CA ALA A 109 6.19 -18.49 1.96
C ALA A 109 5.00 -17.97 1.14
N GLY A 110 5.02 -16.70 0.68
CA GLY A 110 3.91 -16.07 -0.02
C GLY A 110 2.78 -15.58 0.91
N ALA A 111 3.06 -15.44 2.21
CA ALA A 111 2.07 -14.96 3.19
C ALA A 111 1.93 -13.44 3.22
N LEU A 112 2.90 -12.72 2.64
CA LEU A 112 2.95 -11.28 2.58
C LEU A 112 3.17 -10.80 1.16
N HIS A 113 2.44 -9.76 0.77
CA HIS A 113 2.79 -8.92 -0.36
C HIS A 113 3.70 -7.80 0.12
N SER A 114 4.71 -7.45 -0.68
CA SER A 114 5.72 -6.44 -0.34
C SER A 114 5.56 -5.22 -1.23
N TYR A 115 5.61 -4.03 -0.63
CA TYR A 115 5.56 -2.75 -1.34
C TYR A 115 6.96 -2.12 -1.32
N PRO A 116 7.75 -2.25 -2.41
CA PRO A 116 9.06 -1.62 -2.48
C PRO A 116 8.94 -0.09 -2.53
N LEU A 117 9.95 0.61 -2.00
CA LEU A 117 9.99 2.06 -2.17
C LEU A 117 10.06 2.41 -3.65
N LEU A 118 9.23 3.38 -4.05
CA LEU A 118 9.22 3.94 -5.38
C LEU A 118 10.07 5.20 -5.40
N ARG A 119 10.95 5.31 -6.39
CA ARG A 119 11.77 6.51 -6.63
C ARG A 119 11.50 7.03 -8.03
N GLU A 120 11.52 8.34 -8.18
CA GLU A 120 11.52 8.98 -9.50
C GLU A 120 12.73 8.51 -10.32
N ALA A 121 12.49 8.12 -11.58
CA ALA A 121 13.46 7.40 -12.41
C ALA A 121 14.75 8.19 -12.73
N SER A 122 14.69 9.51 -12.72
CA SER A 122 15.81 10.44 -12.92
C SER A 122 16.26 11.15 -11.63
N ASN A 123 15.73 10.73 -10.47
CA ASN A 123 16.00 11.32 -9.16
C ASN A 123 15.50 12.77 -9.01
N GLY A 124 14.49 13.15 -9.79
CA GLY A 124 13.81 14.43 -9.65
C GLY A 124 13.12 14.55 -8.28
N VAL A 125 12.90 15.79 -7.85
CA VAL A 125 12.10 16.08 -6.67
C VAL A 125 10.65 15.74 -7.00
N VAL A 126 9.94 15.12 -6.06
CA VAL A 126 8.53 14.75 -6.19
C VAL A 126 7.72 15.48 -5.12
N SER A 127 6.61 16.07 -5.51
CA SER A 127 5.57 16.56 -4.60
C SER A 127 4.30 15.74 -4.78
N GLN A 128 3.55 15.56 -3.70
CA GLN A 128 2.25 14.90 -3.70
C GLN A 128 1.27 15.65 -2.81
N ALA A 129 -0.01 15.58 -3.17
CA ALA A 129 -1.13 15.92 -2.32
C ALA A 129 -2.19 14.82 -2.49
N GLU A 130 -3.03 14.61 -1.49
CA GLU A 130 -4.07 13.57 -1.56
C GLU A 130 -5.29 13.94 -0.73
N HIS A 131 -6.45 13.63 -1.28
CA HIS A 131 -7.70 13.60 -0.56
C HIS A 131 -8.48 12.34 -0.90
N THR A 132 -9.27 11.86 0.06
CA THR A 132 -10.27 10.82 -0.19
C THR A 132 -11.63 11.47 -0.40
N VAL A 133 -12.33 11.04 -1.45
CA VAL A 133 -13.60 11.60 -1.92
C VAL A 133 -14.63 10.48 -1.99
N LEU A 134 -15.82 10.76 -1.46
CA LEU A 134 -17.02 9.95 -1.71
C LEU A 134 -17.78 10.55 -2.90
N VAL A 135 -18.02 9.72 -3.92
CA VAL A 135 -18.73 10.11 -5.13
C VAL A 135 -20.22 10.21 -4.84
N LYS A 136 -20.75 11.43 -5.03
CA LYS A 136 -22.14 11.85 -4.88
C LYS A 136 -22.40 12.96 -5.90
N ASP A 137 -23.66 13.38 -6.05
CA ASP A 137 -24.03 14.53 -6.90
C ASP A 137 -23.20 15.78 -6.57
N GLU A 138 -22.99 16.03 -5.27
CA GLU A 138 -21.95 16.92 -4.77
C GLU A 138 -20.88 16.08 -4.05
N PRO A 139 -19.62 16.08 -4.50
CA PRO A 139 -18.59 15.22 -3.92
C PRO A 139 -18.27 15.60 -2.48
N ILE A 140 -18.15 14.58 -1.62
CA ILE A 140 -17.81 14.78 -0.20
C ILE A 140 -16.33 14.45 -0.01
N ILE A 141 -15.55 15.44 0.41
CA ILE A 141 -14.13 15.28 0.80
C ILE A 141 -14.08 14.82 2.26
N THR A 142 -13.49 13.65 2.53
CA THR A 142 -13.51 13.05 3.87
C THR A 142 -12.24 13.33 4.70
N THR A 143 -11.31 14.08 4.14
CA THR A 143 -9.97 14.33 4.69
C THR A 143 -9.70 15.84 4.74
N ASN A 144 -9.06 16.31 5.80
CA ASN A 144 -8.75 17.73 6.05
C ASN A 144 -7.25 18.02 5.93
#